data_AF-A0A4Y2UU99-F1
#
_entry.id   AF-A0A4Y2UU99-F1
#
_cell.length_a   1.000
_cell.length_b   1.000
_cell.length_c   1.000
_cell.angle_alpha   90.00
_cell.angle_beta   90.00
_cell.angle_gamma   90.00
#
_symmetry.space_group_name_H-M   'P 1'
#
loop_
_entity.id
_entity.type
_entity.pdbx_description
1 polymer ?
#
loop_
_entity_poly.entity_id
_entity_poly.type
_entity_poly.pdbx_seq_one_letter_code
_entity_poly.pdbx_strand_id
1 'polypeptide(L)'
;YQGHVCAALIIGGVDLCGPSIYTIDPHGSSKNIYDTMDSGSLAAMSVLEMGWKPYLKWDEAKQHACDAIAAAILNDLGSGAM
;
A
#
# COMPACT_ATOMS: atom_id res chain seq x y z
N TYR A 1 6.92 -22.23 -0.50
CA TYR A 1 5.58 -22.84 -0.61
C TYR A 1 4.98 -22.82 -2.02
N GLN A 2 5.67 -22.47 -3.12
CA GLN A 2 5.06 -22.43 -4.48
C GLN A 2 3.67 -21.74 -4.53
N GLY A 3 3.46 -20.66 -3.74
CA GLY A 3 2.15 -20.01 -3.62
C GLY A 3 1.11 -20.70 -2.73
N HIS A 4 1.40 -21.84 -2.10
CA HIS A 4 0.47 -22.54 -1.18
C HIS A 4 0.15 -21.75 0.11
N VAL A 5 0.94 -20.72 0.44
CA VAL A 5 0.61 -19.74 1.48
C VAL A 5 0.37 -18.42 0.75
N CYS A 6 -0.90 -18.12 0.48
CA CYS A 6 -1.31 -16.83 -0.09
C CYS A 6 -1.24 -15.75 1.00
N ALA A 7 -0.03 -15.23 1.24
CA ALA A 7 0.16 -14.05 2.06
C ALA A 7 0.51 -12.88 1.13
N ALA A 8 -0.38 -11.90 1.08
CA ALA A 8 -0.17 -10.61 0.46
C ALA A 8 0.30 -9.66 1.57
N LEU A 9 1.56 -9.23 1.54
CA LEU A 9 2.15 -8.40 2.59
C LEU A 9 2.83 -7.17 2.00
N ILE A 10 2.50 -6.02 2.56
CA ILE A 10 3.27 -4.78 2.36
C ILE A 10 4.21 -4.62 3.55
N ILE A 11 5.51 -4.56 3.29
CA ILE A 11 6.57 -4.41 4.28
C ILE A 11 7.28 -3.08 4.04
N GLY A 12 7.18 -2.16 5.00
CA GLY A 12 7.94 -0.91 5.02
C GLY A 12 9.04 -0.94 6.07
N GLY A 13 10.21 -0.38 5.74
CA GLY A 13 11.34 -0.30 6.68
C GLY A 13 12.39 0.74 6.29
N VAL A 14 13.24 1.08 7.24
CA VAL A 14 14.41 1.93 7.04
C VAL A 14 15.64 1.17 7.52
N ASP A 15 16.63 1.00 6.65
CA ASP A 15 17.91 0.38 6.97
C ASP A 15 19.09 1.34 6.67
N LEU A 16 20.32 0.83 6.71
CA LEU A 16 21.53 1.60 6.41
C LEU A 16 21.58 2.15 4.98
N CYS A 17 20.79 1.59 4.05
CA CYS A 17 20.67 2.02 2.66
C CYS A 17 19.52 3.02 2.43
N GLY A 18 18.64 3.21 3.43
CA GLY A 18 17.55 4.18 3.41
C GLY A 18 16.15 3.56 3.49
N PRO A 19 15.09 4.35 3.25
CA PRO A 19 13.71 3.87 3.29
C PRO A 19 13.39 2.95 2.11
N SER A 20 12.64 1.89 2.38
CA SER A 20 12.22 0.92 1.36
C SER A 20 10.84 0.35 1.68
N ILE A 21 10.08 0.04 0.61
CA ILE A 21 8.82 -0.68 0.68
C ILE A 21 8.95 -1.91 -0.23
N TYR A 22 8.55 -3.06 0.31
CA TYR A 22 8.53 -4.34 -0.38
C TYR A 22 7.14 -4.93 -0.34
N THR A 23 6.76 -5.58 -1.42
CA THR A 23 5.51 -6.29 -1.54
C THR A 23 5.82 -7.76 -1.75
N ILE A 24 5.20 -8.62 -0.95
CA ILE A 24 5.31 -10.07 -1.09
C ILE A 24 4.00 -10.56 -1.69
N ASP A 25 4.11 -11.10 -2.90
CA ASP A 25 3.05 -11.78 -3.61
C ASP A 25 3.28 -13.30 -3.59
N PRO A 26 2.22 -14.12 -3.80
CA PRO A 26 2.34 -15.59 -3.81
C PRO A 26 3.41 -16.15 -4.76
N HIS A 27 3.80 -15.36 -5.77
CA HIS A 27 4.76 -15.72 -6.81
C HIS A 27 6.13 -15.02 -6.69
N GLY A 28 6.35 -14.13 -5.71
CA GLY A 28 7.64 -13.44 -5.53
C GLY A 28 7.55 -12.14 -4.74
N SER A 29 8.66 -11.43 -4.63
CA SER A 29 8.73 -10.13 -3.94
C SER A 29 9.17 -9.01 -4.88
N SER A 30 8.52 -7.86 -4.79
CA SER A 30 8.81 -6.65 -5.59
C SER A 30 9.18 -5.48 -4.69
N LYS A 31 10.05 -4.58 -5.16
CA LYS A 31 10.40 -3.33 -4.46
C LYS A 31 9.63 -2.18 -5.09
N ASN A 32 8.79 -1.51 -4.29
CA ASN A 32 7.93 -0.43 -4.75
C ASN A 32 8.16 0.85 -3.92
N ILE A 33 7.71 1.99 -4.45
CA ILE A 33 7.76 3.29 -3.75
C ILE A 33 6.48 3.59 -2.94
N TYR A 34 5.40 2.90 -3.28
CA TYR A 34 4.13 2.78 -2.57
C TYR A 34 3.41 1.56 -3.16
N ASP A 35 2.53 0.94 -2.40
CA ASP A 35 1.73 -0.20 -2.90
C ASP A 35 0.40 -0.29 -2.17
N THR A 36 -0.57 -0.97 -2.78
CA THR A 36 -1.88 -1.27 -2.19
C THR A 36 -2.22 -2.72 -2.47
N MET A 37 -2.78 -3.39 -1.47
CA MET A 37 -3.23 -4.78 -1.59
C MET A 37 -4.69 -4.90 -1.18
N ASP A 38 -5.32 -6.02 -1.54
CA ASP A 38 -6.73 -6.37 -1.26
C ASP A 38 -7.76 -5.84 -2.27
N SER A 39 -9.05 -6.16 -2.07
CA SER A 39 -10.17 -5.81 -2.98
C SER A 39 -10.38 -4.30 -3.16
N GLY A 40 -9.98 -3.48 -2.18
CA GLY A 40 -9.96 -2.01 -2.28
C GLY A 40 -8.71 -1.40 -2.92
N SER A 41 -7.75 -2.22 -3.37
CA SER A 41 -6.43 -1.77 -3.86
C SER A 41 -6.50 -0.75 -5.00
N LEU A 42 -7.41 -0.91 -5.97
CA LEU A 42 -7.55 0.01 -7.11
C LEU A 42 -8.00 1.42 -6.67
N ALA A 43 -8.93 1.50 -5.73
CA ALA A 43 -9.40 2.78 -5.21
C ALA A 43 -8.31 3.49 -4.41
N ALA A 44 -7.61 2.75 -3.53
CA ALA A 44 -6.46 3.28 -2.81
C ALA A 44 -5.32 3.69 -3.76
N MET A 45 -5.05 2.91 -4.80
CA MET A 45 -4.01 3.21 -5.79
C MET A 45 -4.32 4.51 -6.53
N SER A 46 -5.57 4.75 -6.90
CA SER A 46 -5.96 6.00 -7.57
C SER A 46 -5.65 7.24 -6.73
N VAL A 47 -5.89 7.19 -5.42
CA VAL A 47 -5.55 8.28 -4.50
C VAL A 47 -4.04 8.40 -4.37
N LEU A 48 -3.34 7.28 -4.20
CA LEU A 48 -1.88 7.30 -4.10
C LEU A 48 -1.24 7.93 -5.34
N GLU A 49 -1.62 7.52 -6.55
CA GLU A 49 -1.11 8.08 -7.81
C GLU A 49 -1.41 9.58 -7.97
N MET A 50 -2.58 10.04 -7.52
CA MET A 50 -2.96 11.46 -7.67
C MET A 50 -2.18 12.41 -6.76
N GLY A 51 -1.86 12.00 -5.53
CA GLY A 51 -1.24 12.89 -4.54
C GLY A 51 0.19 12.54 -4.14
N TRP A 52 0.74 11.42 -4.64
CA TRP A 52 2.12 11.05 -4.34
C TRP A 52 3.09 12.04 -5.00
N LYS A 53 4.06 12.50 -4.21
CA LYS A 53 5.17 13.33 -4.70
C LYS A 53 6.46 12.94 -3.96
N PRO A 54 7.63 13.05 -4.61
CA PRO A 54 8.91 12.89 -3.92
C PRO A 54 9.01 13.88 -2.76
N TYR A 55 9.58 13.45 -1.64
CA TYR A 55 9.85 14.28 -0.45
C TYR A 55 8.60 14.90 0.21
N LEU A 56 7.48 14.15 0.25
CA LEU A 56 6.33 14.48 1.09
C LEU A 56 6.76 14.78 2.53
N LYS A 57 6.18 15.83 3.12
CA LYS A 57 6.33 16.06 4.57
C LYS A 57 5.61 14.96 5.34
N TRP A 58 6.05 14.68 6.55
CA TRP A 58 5.47 13.64 7.40
C TRP A 58 3.94 13.75 7.55
N ASP A 59 3.42 14.96 7.75
CA ASP A 59 1.97 15.17 7.89
C ASP A 59 1.21 14.99 6.57
N GLU A 60 1.79 15.44 5.45
CA GLU A 60 1.21 15.21 4.13
C GLU A 60 1.19 13.72 3.79
N ALA A 61 2.27 12.99 4.07
CA ALA A 61 2.37 11.55 3.81
C ALA A 61 1.37 10.74 4.64
N LYS A 62 1.20 11.08 5.93
CA LYS A 62 0.19 10.44 6.79
C LYS A 62 -1.22 10.70 6.27
N GLN A 63 -1.54 11.96 5.95
CA GLN A 63 -2.86 12.30 5.43
C GLN A 63 -3.14 11.55 4.12
N HIS A 64 -2.15 11.52 3.22
CA HIS A 64 -2.25 10.81 1.94
C HIS A 64 -2.52 9.32 2.11
N ALA A 65 -1.85 8.67 3.07
CA ALA A 65 -2.12 7.27 3.41
C ALA A 65 -3.53 7.06 3.98
N CYS A 66 -4.00 7.96 4.86
CA CYS A 66 -5.37 7.92 5.39
C CYS A 66 -6.41 8.08 4.28
N ASP A 67 -6.19 9.00 3.35
CA ASP A 67 -7.10 9.25 2.23
C ASP A 67 -7.19 8.04 1.30
N ALA A 68 -6.07 7.36 1.06
CA ALA A 68 -6.04 6.11 0.28
C ALA A 68 -6.83 4.99 0.96
N ILE A 69 -6.69 4.82 2.29
CA ILE A 69 -7.47 3.85 3.07
C ILE A 69 -8.96 4.20 3.05
N ALA A 70 -9.31 5.47 3.23
CA ALA A 70 -10.70 5.92 3.19
C ALA A 70 -11.33 5.65 1.82
N ALA A 71 -10.60 5.89 0.72
CA ALA A 71 -11.06 5.57 -0.62
C ALA A 71 -11.26 4.07 -0.83
N ALA A 72 -10.38 3.21 -0.31
CA ALA A 72 -10.59 1.77 -0.33
C ALA A 72 -11.87 1.38 0.41
N ILE A 73 -12.07 1.85 1.65
CA ILE A 73 -13.26 1.53 2.46
C ILE A 73 -14.56 1.99 1.77
N LEU A 74 -14.57 3.19 1.18
CA LEU A 74 -15.77 3.74 0.54
C LEU A 74 -16.13 3.03 -0.77
N ASN A 75 -15.14 2.48 -1.48
CA ASN A 75 -15.34 1.90 -2.80
C ASN A 75 -15.34 0.36 -2.79
N ASP A 76 -14.94 -0.28 -1.70
CA ASP A 76 -14.96 -1.72 -1.53
C ASP A 76 -15.97 -2.16 -0.47
N LEU A 77 -17.00 -2.88 -0.91
CA LEU A 77 -18.06 -3.46 -0.07
C LEU A 77 -17.54 -4.46 0.98
N GLY A 78 -16.30 -4.97 0.83
CA GLY A 78 -15.64 -5.90 1.77
C GLY A 78 -14.63 -5.27 2.74
N SER A 79 -14.18 -4.04 2.49
CA SER A 79 -13.13 -3.36 3.29
C SER A 79 -13.67 -2.56 4.48
N GLY A 80 -15.00 -2.48 4.64
CA GLY A 80 -15.64 -1.84 5.79
C GLY A 80 -15.84 -2.81 6.95
N ALA A 81 -15.27 -2.49 8.11
CA ALA A 81 -15.82 -3.02 9.36
C ALA A 81 -17.14 -2.27 9.63
N MET A 82 -18.27 -2.95 9.44
CA MET A 82 -19.49 -2.54 10.16
C MET A 82 -19.27 -2.70 11.67
#